data_AF-A0A1B6AN52-F1
#
_entry.id   AF-A0A1B6AN52-F1
#
_cell.length_a   1.000
_cell.length_b   1.000
_cell.length_c   1.000
_cell.angle_alpha   90.00
_cell.angle_beta   90.00
_cell.angle_gamma   90.00
#
_symmetry.space_group_name_H-M   'P 1'
#
loop_
_entity.id
_entity.type
_entity.pdbx_description
1 polymer ?
#
loop_
_entity_poly.entity_id
_entity_poly.type
_entity_poly.pdbx_seq_one_letter_code
_entity_poly.pdbx_strand_id
1 'polypeptide(L)'
;MSEWGIALIAAGSAIAGSVVTGWYSRSSGIRQAEAARHAGDRQADALVESVRLTIRAEARQRSLALRRQTYAEFLGAAEAGILTERTGRGASGDQAGLQRALGGVVLEGSPEVAAAAHHLVDCLRRHEAPDDLHRAKLAFVSAAQECLNAPPAT
;
A
#
# COMPACT_ATOMS: atom_id res chain seq x y z
N MET A 1 -69.26 1.22 51.11
CA MET A 1 -67.94 0.82 50.60
C MET A 1 -67.11 2.08 50.46
N SER A 2 -66.03 2.18 51.21
CA SER A 2 -65.33 3.43 51.55
C SER A 2 -64.37 3.88 50.45
N GLU A 3 -64.35 5.18 50.16
CA GLU A 3 -63.34 5.87 49.34
C GLU A 3 -61.89 5.52 49.76
N TRP A 4 -61.70 5.20 51.05
CA TRP A 4 -60.43 4.71 51.60
C TRP A 4 -59.92 3.41 50.98
N GLY A 5 -60.81 2.48 50.60
CA GLY A 5 -60.42 1.22 49.95
C GLY A 5 -59.95 1.42 48.51
N ILE A 6 -60.57 2.35 47.79
CA ILE A 6 -60.19 2.70 46.41
C ILE A 6 -58.85 3.44 46.42
N ALA A 7 -58.64 4.36 47.37
CA ALA A 7 -57.38 5.08 47.53
C ALA A 7 -56.19 4.16 47.84
N LEU A 8 -56.37 3.12 48.67
CA LEU A 8 -55.34 2.15 48.99
C LEU A 8 -54.95 1.26 47.80
N ILE A 9 -55.94 0.82 47.02
CA ILE A 9 -55.70 0.02 45.80
C ILE A 9 -55.00 0.88 44.74
N ALA A 10 -55.40 2.14 44.58
CA ALA A 10 -54.76 3.09 43.67
C ALA A 10 -53.30 3.39 44.07
N ALA A 11 -53.04 3.63 45.36
CA ALA A 11 -51.68 3.85 45.86
C ALA A 11 -50.79 2.61 45.71
N GLY A 12 -51.32 1.41 45.98
CA GLY A 12 -50.60 0.15 45.81
C GLY A 12 -50.25 -0.18 44.36
N SER A 13 -51.17 0.10 43.43
CA SER A 13 -50.94 -0.12 41.99
C SER A 13 -49.93 0.87 41.39
N ALA A 14 -49.88 2.12 41.88
CA ALA A 14 -48.87 3.09 41.46
C ALA A 14 -47.45 2.67 41.89
N ILE A 15 -47.27 2.19 43.13
CA ILE A 15 -45.96 1.73 43.63
C ILE A 15 -45.54 0.47 42.87
N ALA A 16 -46.44 -0.50 42.70
CA ALA A 16 -46.16 -1.73 41.95
C ALA A 16 -45.79 -1.44 40.49
N GLY A 17 -46.52 -0.53 39.83
CA GLY A 17 -46.22 -0.08 38.47
C GLY A 17 -44.85 0.59 38.35
N SER A 18 -44.45 1.40 39.34
CA SER A 18 -43.15 2.08 39.34
C SER A 18 -41.95 1.12 39.46
N VAL A 19 -42.08 0.06 40.27
CA VAL A 19 -41.03 -0.95 40.46
C VAL A 19 -40.87 -1.82 39.22
N VAL A 20 -41.98 -2.27 38.62
CA VAL A 20 -41.95 -3.07 37.39
C VAL A 20 -41.35 -2.28 36.24
N THR A 21 -41.74 -1.01 36.09
CA THR A 21 -41.21 -0.12 35.05
C THR A 21 -39.72 0.16 35.26
N GLY A 22 -39.28 0.41 36.51
CA GLY A 22 -37.87 0.60 36.85
C GLY A 22 -37.00 -0.63 36.60
N TRP A 23 -37.49 -1.83 36.92
CA TRP A 23 -36.79 -3.10 36.67
C TRP A 23 -36.66 -3.41 35.18
N TYR A 24 -37.73 -3.22 34.40
CA TYR A 24 -37.69 -3.37 32.95
C TYR A 24 -36.75 -2.37 32.29
N SER A 25 -36.75 -1.11 32.74
CA SER A 25 -35.84 -0.07 32.23
C SER A 25 -34.37 -0.38 32.55
N ARG A 26 -34.07 -0.91 33.74
CA ARG A 26 -32.70 -1.30 34.12
C ARG A 26 -32.22 -2.53 33.34
N SER A 27 -33.07 -3.55 33.20
CA SER A 27 -32.72 -4.80 32.52
C SER A 27 -32.64 -4.65 31.00
N SER A 28 -33.39 -3.72 30.40
CA SER A 28 -33.24 -3.36 28.99
C SER A 28 -32.00 -2.49 28.76
N GLY A 29 -31.68 -1.56 29.67
CA GLY A 29 -30.46 -0.74 29.60
C GLY A 29 -29.16 -1.55 29.68
N ILE A 30 -29.09 -2.57 30.55
CA ILE A 30 -27.91 -3.45 30.66
C ILE A 30 -27.70 -4.25 29.37
N ARG A 31 -28.78 -4.82 28.80
CA ARG A 31 -28.71 -5.57 27.53
C ARG A 31 -28.37 -4.68 26.32
N GLN A 32 -28.87 -3.44 26.30
CA GLN A 32 -28.51 -2.46 25.28
C GLN A 32 -27.05 -2.02 25.40
N ALA A 33 -26.53 -1.84 26.62
CA ALA A 33 -25.14 -1.50 26.85
C ALA A 33 -24.18 -2.63 26.43
N GLU A 34 -24.55 -3.89 26.67
CA GLU A 34 -23.78 -5.06 26.26
C GLU A 34 -23.82 -5.27 24.74
N ALA A 35 -24.98 -5.11 24.10
CA ALA A 35 -25.11 -5.13 22.65
C ALA A 35 -24.34 -3.98 21.97
N ALA A 36 -24.36 -2.77 22.57
CA ALA A 36 -23.61 -1.62 22.09
C ALA A 36 -22.09 -1.80 22.25
N ARG A 37 -21.62 -2.42 23.34
CA ARG A 37 -20.21 -2.80 23.50
C ARG A 37 -19.79 -3.83 22.46
N HIS A 38 -20.58 -4.88 22.28
CA HIS A 38 -20.26 -5.93 21.31
C HIS A 38 -20.34 -5.45 19.85
N ALA A 39 -21.18 -4.46 19.56
CA ALA A 39 -21.19 -3.76 18.28
C ALA A 39 -19.98 -2.82 18.14
N GLY A 40 -19.61 -2.11 19.22
CA GLY A 40 -18.45 -1.22 19.27
C GLY A 40 -17.12 -1.95 19.12
N ASP A 41 -16.95 -3.11 19.77
CA ASP A 41 -15.75 -3.94 19.67
C ASP A 41 -15.56 -4.44 18.23
N ARG A 42 -16.64 -4.91 17.59
CA ARG A 42 -16.61 -5.31 16.17
C ARG A 42 -16.34 -4.14 15.23
N GLN A 43 -16.83 -2.94 15.55
CA GLN A 43 -16.49 -1.73 14.80
C GLN A 43 -15.02 -1.35 14.99
N ALA A 44 -14.47 -1.46 16.20
CA ALA A 44 -13.07 -1.20 16.48
C ALA A 44 -12.16 -2.18 15.72
N ASP A 45 -12.50 -3.47 15.70
CA ASP A 45 -11.76 -4.49 14.94
C ASP A 45 -11.81 -4.23 13.43
N ALA A 46 -12.98 -3.87 12.90
CA ALA A 46 -13.13 -3.52 11.49
C ALA A 46 -12.31 -2.27 11.12
N LEU A 47 -12.26 -1.26 12.00
CA LEU A 47 -11.44 -0.07 11.81
C LEU A 47 -9.95 -0.41 11.82
N VAL A 48 -9.48 -1.21 12.79
CA VAL A 48 -8.08 -1.65 12.86
C VAL A 48 -7.69 -2.41 11.60
N GLU A 49 -8.53 -3.32 11.11
CA GLU A 49 -8.22 -4.05 9.89
C GLU A 49 -8.22 -3.13 8.66
N SER A 50 -9.14 -2.17 8.56
CA SER A 50 -9.14 -1.18 7.48
C SER A 50 -7.85 -0.35 7.44
N VAL A 51 -7.35 0.07 8.61
CA VAL A 51 -6.08 0.79 8.75
C VAL A 51 -4.90 -0.09 8.34
N ARG A 52 -4.87 -1.36 8.76
CA ARG A 52 -3.83 -2.32 8.35
C ARG A 52 -3.80 -2.53 6.85
N LEU A 53 -4.97 -2.72 6.22
CA LEU A 53 -5.09 -2.84 4.77
C LEU A 53 -4.59 -1.57 4.06
N THR A 54 -4.92 -0.40 4.60
CA THR A 54 -4.50 0.89 4.04
C THR A 54 -2.98 1.07 4.13
N ILE A 55 -2.37 0.82 5.29
CA ILE A 55 -0.91 0.91 5.48
C ILE A 55 -0.18 -0.05 4.53
N ARG A 56 -0.69 -1.29 4.36
CA ARG A 56 -0.12 -2.26 3.41
C ARG A 56 -0.29 -1.80 1.96
N ALA A 57 -1.40 -1.16 1.60
CA ALA A 57 -1.60 -0.59 0.27
C ALA A 57 -0.63 0.56 0.00
N GLU A 58 -0.47 1.48 0.96
CA GLU A 58 0.48 2.59 0.86
C GLU A 58 1.93 2.12 0.78
N ALA A 59 2.33 1.12 1.58
CA ALA A 59 3.67 0.55 1.54
C ALA A 59 3.98 -0.05 0.15
N ARG A 60 2.99 -0.74 -0.46
CA ARG A 60 3.12 -1.27 -1.83
C ARG A 60 3.19 -0.18 -2.88
N GLN A 61 2.41 0.89 -2.75
CA GLN A 61 2.49 2.01 -3.68
C GLN A 61 3.84 2.71 -3.59
N ARG A 62 4.37 2.89 -2.38
CA ARG A 62 5.71 3.46 -2.14
C ARG A 62 6.80 2.59 -2.76
N SER A 63 6.76 1.27 -2.59
CA SER A 63 7.77 0.39 -3.21
C SER A 63 7.71 0.43 -4.74
N LEU A 64 6.51 0.44 -5.33
CA LEU A 64 6.36 0.59 -6.79
C LEU A 64 6.89 1.94 -7.30
N ALA A 65 6.65 3.02 -6.57
CA ALA A 65 7.17 4.34 -6.92
C ALA A 65 8.71 4.38 -6.87
N LEU A 66 9.31 3.81 -5.84
CA LEU A 66 10.77 3.69 -5.72
C LEU A 66 11.36 2.90 -6.89
N ARG A 67 10.79 1.74 -7.23
CA ARG A 67 11.26 0.93 -8.38
C ARG A 67 11.17 1.68 -9.71
N ARG A 68 10.07 2.40 -9.96
CA ARG A 68 9.92 3.25 -11.14
C ARG A 68 11.00 4.32 -11.21
N GLN A 69 11.28 4.97 -10.09
CA GLN A 69 12.34 5.96 -10.00
C GLN A 69 13.70 5.34 -10.32
N THR A 70 14.05 4.21 -9.69
CA THR A 70 15.31 3.50 -9.92
C THR A 70 15.50 3.12 -11.40
N TYR A 71 14.45 2.61 -12.05
CA TYR A 71 14.53 2.26 -13.47
C TYR A 71 14.66 3.48 -14.38
N ALA A 72 13.99 4.59 -14.04
CA ALA A 72 14.10 5.84 -14.77
C ALA A 72 15.50 6.47 -14.63
N GLU A 73 16.08 6.44 -13.44
CA GLU A 73 17.45 6.93 -13.18
C GLU A 73 18.49 6.14 -13.97
N PHE A 74 18.36 4.81 -14.00
CA PHE A 74 19.23 3.97 -14.83
C PHE A 74 19.07 4.25 -16.32
N LEU A 75 17.82 4.34 -16.81
CA LEU A 75 17.57 4.62 -18.22
C LEU A 75 18.14 5.98 -18.64
N GLY A 76 17.97 7.01 -17.80
CA GLY A 76 18.55 8.33 -18.04
C GLY A 76 20.08 8.30 -18.10
N ALA A 77 20.73 7.58 -17.18
CA ALA A 77 22.18 7.42 -17.20
C ALA A 77 22.67 6.63 -18.44
N ALA A 78 21.94 5.59 -18.85
CA ALA A 78 22.27 4.82 -20.03
C ALA A 78 22.11 5.65 -21.32
N GLU A 79 21.06 6.46 -21.42
CA GLU A 79 20.84 7.35 -22.57
C GLU A 79 21.92 8.43 -22.67
N ALA A 80 22.40 8.98 -21.54
CA ALA A 80 23.56 9.87 -21.52
C ALA A 80 24.83 9.18 -22.08
N GLY A 81 25.04 7.89 -21.72
CA GLY A 81 26.11 7.07 -22.29
C GLY A 81 25.97 6.87 -23.80
N ILE A 82 24.79 6.49 -24.29
CA ILE A 82 24.52 6.33 -25.74
C ILE A 82 24.73 7.64 -26.50
N LEU A 83 24.32 8.77 -25.92
CA LEU A 83 24.54 10.10 -26.52
C LEU A 83 26.02 10.47 -26.57
N THR A 84 26.78 10.11 -25.54
CA THR A 84 28.23 10.31 -25.47
C THR A 84 28.93 9.54 -26.58
N GLU A 85 28.61 8.25 -26.77
CA GLU A 85 29.13 7.43 -27.86
C GLU A 85 28.88 8.06 -29.24
N ARG A 86 27.65 8.56 -29.45
CA ARG A 86 27.26 9.14 -30.75
C ARG A 86 27.93 10.49 -31.04
N THR A 87 28.19 11.29 -30.01
CA THR A 87 28.63 12.69 -30.17
C THR A 87 30.08 12.93 -29.77
N GLY A 88 30.73 11.96 -29.12
CA GLY A 88 32.06 12.08 -28.53
C GLY A 88 32.15 13.09 -27.37
N ARG A 89 31.03 13.62 -26.88
CA ARG A 89 30.97 14.64 -25.83
C ARG A 89 30.23 14.10 -24.61
N GLY A 90 30.98 13.49 -23.69
CA GLY A 90 30.48 13.05 -22.38
C GLY A 90 31.00 13.91 -21.24
N ALA A 91 30.27 13.94 -20.13
CA ALA A 91 30.73 14.57 -18.91
C ALA A 91 31.65 13.62 -18.11
N SER A 92 32.62 14.19 -17.39
CA SER A 92 33.47 13.45 -16.46
C SER A 92 32.65 13.01 -15.24
N GLY A 93 31.85 11.97 -15.40
CA GLY A 93 30.94 11.47 -14.38
C GLY A 93 29.89 10.49 -14.90
N ASP A 94 29.61 10.50 -16.20
CA ASP A 94 28.52 9.70 -16.80
C ASP A 94 28.69 8.21 -16.53
N GLN A 95 29.92 7.69 -16.64
CA GLN A 95 30.22 6.29 -16.36
C GLN A 95 30.01 5.93 -14.88
N ALA A 96 30.41 6.80 -13.95
CA ALA A 96 30.21 6.58 -12.52
C ALA A 96 28.72 6.67 -12.15
N GLY A 97 27.98 7.58 -12.79
CA GLY A 97 26.53 7.70 -12.67
C GLY A 97 25.81 6.45 -13.14
N LEU A 98 26.19 5.93 -14.32
CA LEU A 98 25.64 4.70 -14.88
C LEU A 98 25.88 3.48 -13.97
N GLN A 99 27.09 3.31 -13.45
CA GLN A 99 27.40 2.20 -12.54
C GLN A 99 26.62 2.30 -11.21
N ARG A 100 26.44 3.52 -10.67
CA ARG A 100 25.61 3.73 -9.48
C ARG A 100 24.15 3.36 -9.75
N ALA A 101 23.61 3.81 -10.87
CA ALA A 101 22.22 3.53 -11.23
C ALA A 101 22.00 2.03 -11.50
N LEU A 102 22.98 1.35 -12.11
CA LEU A 102 22.98 -0.11 -12.24
C LEU A 102 22.91 -0.80 -10.88
N GLY A 103 23.70 -0.34 -9.90
CA GLY A 103 23.63 -0.86 -8.53
C GLY A 103 22.22 -0.75 -7.93
N GLY A 104 21.52 0.36 -8.18
CA GLY A 104 20.12 0.52 -7.80
C GLY A 104 19.21 -0.52 -8.46
N VAL A 105 19.33 -0.74 -9.77
CA VAL A 105 18.54 -1.73 -10.50
C VAL A 105 18.83 -3.15 -10.01
N VAL A 106 20.08 -3.49 -9.69
CA VAL A 106 20.43 -4.82 -9.18
C VAL A 106 19.81 -5.08 -7.80
N LEU A 107 19.66 -4.05 -6.97
CA LEU A 107 19.06 -4.16 -5.64
C LEU A 107 17.52 -4.23 -5.68
N GLU A 108 16.88 -3.44 -6.55
CA GLU A 108 15.41 -3.25 -6.58
C GLU A 108 14.71 -4.01 -7.73
N GLY A 109 15.50 -4.49 -8.69
CA GLY A 109 15.08 -5.19 -9.91
C GLY A 109 14.67 -6.63 -9.65
N SER A 110 13.78 -7.16 -10.49
CA SER A 110 13.72 -8.62 -10.64
C SER A 110 14.98 -9.12 -11.36
N PRO A 111 15.32 -10.42 -11.27
CA PRO A 111 16.48 -10.99 -11.94
C PRO A 111 16.53 -10.68 -13.45
N GLU A 112 15.36 -10.65 -14.10
CA GLU A 112 15.23 -10.36 -15.53
C GLU A 112 15.58 -8.89 -15.85
N VAL A 113 15.10 -7.96 -15.01
CA VAL A 113 15.41 -6.52 -15.15
C VAL A 113 16.89 -6.27 -14.91
N ALA A 114 17.47 -6.89 -13.88
CA ALA A 114 18.89 -6.77 -13.57
C ALA A 114 19.76 -7.35 -14.70
N ALA A 115 19.39 -8.50 -15.27
CA ALA A 115 20.08 -9.09 -16.40
C ALA A 115 20.04 -8.19 -17.64
N ALA A 116 18.87 -7.62 -17.96
CA ALA A 116 18.73 -6.69 -19.08
C ALA A 116 19.54 -5.39 -18.88
N ALA A 117 19.59 -4.87 -17.64
CA ALA A 117 20.39 -3.71 -17.30
C ALA A 117 21.91 -3.99 -17.44
N HIS A 118 22.37 -5.15 -16.95
CA HIS A 118 23.75 -5.60 -17.15
C HIS A 118 24.10 -5.72 -18.63
N HIS A 119 23.23 -6.34 -19.42
CA HIS A 119 23.43 -6.49 -20.85
C HIS A 119 23.59 -5.12 -21.55
N LEU A 120 22.72 -4.14 -21.23
CA LEU A 120 22.83 -2.79 -21.79
C LEU A 120 24.17 -2.11 -21.42
N VAL A 121 24.59 -2.22 -20.17
CA VAL A 121 25.87 -1.67 -19.71
C VAL A 121 27.05 -2.36 -20.41
N ASP A 122 26.97 -3.66 -20.63
CA ASP A 122 28.01 -4.40 -21.36
C ASP A 122 28.08 -3.99 -22.83
N CYS A 123 26.95 -3.79 -23.50
CA CYS A 123 26.91 -3.25 -24.87
C CYS A 123 27.55 -1.85 -24.94
N LEU A 124 27.27 -0.98 -23.97
CA LEU A 124 27.90 0.34 -23.88
C LEU A 124 29.41 0.23 -23.68
N ARG A 125 29.88 -0.65 -22.79
CA ARG A 125 31.32 -0.85 -22.53
C ARG A 125 32.07 -1.40 -23.75
N ARG A 126 31.40 -2.23 -24.56
CA ARG A 126 31.96 -2.79 -25.79
C ARG A 126 31.84 -1.87 -27.00
N HIS A 127 31.17 -0.71 -26.85
CA HIS A 127 30.94 0.24 -27.95
C HIS A 127 30.22 -0.46 -29.12
N GLU A 128 29.22 -1.28 -28.81
CA GLU A 128 28.43 -2.01 -29.81
C GLU A 128 27.71 -1.05 -30.78
N ALA A 129 27.25 -1.59 -31.91
CA ALA A 129 26.55 -0.80 -32.91
C ALA A 129 25.29 -0.11 -32.33
N PRO A 130 24.89 1.06 -32.87
CA PRO A 130 23.72 1.80 -32.38
C PRO A 130 22.43 0.98 -32.33
N ASP A 131 22.23 0.07 -33.29
CA ASP A 131 21.05 -0.80 -33.35
C ASP A 131 21.03 -1.83 -32.23
N ASP A 132 22.20 -2.36 -31.83
CA ASP A 132 22.35 -3.31 -30.74
C ASP A 132 22.15 -2.61 -29.38
N LEU A 133 22.69 -1.40 -29.23
CA LEU A 133 22.41 -0.54 -28.07
C LEU A 133 20.92 -0.21 -27.95
N HIS A 134 20.26 0.10 -29.07
CA HIS A 134 18.83 0.35 -29.08
C HIS A 134 18.04 -0.90 -28.68
N ARG A 135 18.41 -2.07 -29.20
CA ARG A 135 17.78 -3.36 -28.86
C ARG A 135 17.96 -3.70 -27.37
N ALA A 136 19.16 -3.52 -26.83
CA ALA A 136 19.44 -3.73 -25.41
C ALA A 136 18.61 -2.78 -24.53
N LYS A 137 18.45 -1.52 -24.94
CA LYS A 137 17.58 -0.55 -24.26
C LYS A 137 16.12 -0.99 -24.25
N LEU A 138 15.60 -1.43 -25.40
CA LEU A 138 14.22 -1.92 -25.50
C LEU A 138 14.00 -3.17 -24.64
N ALA A 139 14.98 -4.08 -24.59
CA ALA A 139 14.90 -5.26 -23.73
C ALA A 139 14.80 -4.88 -22.24
N PHE A 140 15.60 -3.91 -21.78
CA PHE A 140 15.49 -3.38 -20.43
C PHE A 140 14.11 -2.76 -20.16
N VAL A 141 13.61 -1.93 -21.08
CA VAL A 141 12.29 -1.29 -20.92
C VAL A 141 11.17 -2.33 -20.87
N SER A 142 11.20 -3.35 -21.72
CA SER A 142 10.22 -4.45 -21.70
C SER A 142 10.22 -5.17 -20.36
N ALA A 143 11.40 -5.59 -19.89
CA ALA A 143 11.55 -6.27 -18.61
C ALA A 143 11.05 -5.39 -17.45
N ALA A 144 11.38 -4.09 -17.46
CA ALA A 144 10.93 -3.15 -16.43
C ALA A 144 9.41 -2.98 -16.44
N GLN A 145 8.78 -2.89 -17.61
CA GLN A 145 7.32 -2.79 -17.75
C GLN A 145 6.62 -4.05 -17.27
N GLU A 146 7.09 -5.23 -17.70
CA GLU A 146 6.57 -6.52 -17.25
C GLU A 146 6.66 -6.64 -15.73
N CYS A 147 7.79 -6.24 -15.15
CA CYS A 147 8.03 -6.30 -13.71
C CYS A 147 7.13 -5.33 -12.90
N LEU A 148 6.84 -4.15 -13.45
CA LEU A 148 5.97 -3.15 -12.81
C LEU A 148 4.47 -3.48 -12.96
N ASN A 149 4.11 -4.25 -13.98
CA ASN A 149 2.73 -4.68 -14.26
C ASN A 149 2.42 -6.05 -13.67
N ALA A 150 3.42 -6.81 -13.22
CA ALA A 150 3.24 -8.11 -12.61
C ALA A 150 2.35 -8.00 -11.35
N PRO A 151 1.33 -8.87 -11.21
CA PRO A 151 0.54 -8.92 -9.99
C PRO A 151 1.45 -9.30 -8.81
N PRO A 152 1.17 -8.80 -7.59
CA PRO A 152 1.95 -9.18 -6.42
C PRO A 152 1.89 -10.70 -6.26
N ALA A 153 3.05 -11.35 -6.07
CA ALA A 153 3.10 -12.76 -5.72
C ALA A 153 2.22 -12.98 -4.48
N THR A 154 1.21 -13.85 -4.63
CA THR A 154 0.24 -14.21 -3.59
C THR A 154 0.88 -14.98 -2.45
#